data_AF-A0A928QAN0-F1
#
_entry.id   AF-A0A928QAN0-F1
#
_cell.length_a   1.000
_cell.length_b   1.000
_cell.length_c   1.000
_cell.angle_alpha   90.00
_cell.angle_beta   90.00
_cell.angle_gamma   90.00
#
_symmetry.space_group_name_H-M   'P 1'
#
loop_
_entity.id
_entity.type
_entity.pdbx_description
1 polymer ?
#
loop_
_entity_poly.entity_id
_entity_poly.type
_entity_poly.pdbx_seq_one_letter_code
_entity_poly.pdbx_strand_id
1 'polypeptide(L)' 'MNIHELKQVLMERAVPAHYYHLEEKGNDDQRVCLKQKEGKWIVCYMERGVAFDVAVLETESDACHEMLRRLLK' A
#
# COMPACT_ATOMS: atom_id res chain seq x y z
N MET A 1 10.95 -6.02 4.05
CA MET A 1 11.26 -4.75 3.37
C MET A 1 10.67 -3.58 4.15
N ASN A 2 11.03 -2.34 3.85
CA ASN A 2 10.37 -1.14 4.39
C ASN A 2 9.71 -0.33 3.26
N ILE A 3 9.00 0.76 3.59
CA ILE A 3 8.30 1.61 2.61
C ILE A 3 9.27 2.21 1.58
N HIS A 4 10.49 2.56 1.98
CA HIS A 4 11.48 3.12 1.07
C HIS A 4 11.91 2.07 0.03
N GLU A 5 12.22 0.85 0.48
CA GLU A 5 12.55 -0.28 -0.39
C GLU A 5 11.37 -0.65 -1.30
N LEU A 6 10.14 -0.67 -0.77
CA LEU A 6 8.93 -0.89 -1.57
C LEU A 6 8.81 0.15 -2.70
N LYS A 7 9.02 1.44 -2.38
CA LYS A 7 8.97 2.51 -3.38
C LYS A 7 10.01 2.30 -4.49
N GLN A 8 11.23 1.89 -4.15
CA GLN A 8 12.26 1.57 -5.16
C GLN A 8 11.81 0.42 -6.05
N VAL A 9 11.32 -0.68 -5.47
CA VAL A 9 10.85 -1.85 -6.24
C VAL A 9 9.69 -1.47 -7.17
N LEU A 10 8.72 -0.66 -6.71
CA LEU A 10 7.61 -0.22 -7.54
C LEU A 10 8.07 0.64 -8.72
N MET A 11 9.07 1.51 -8.50
CA MET A 11 9.67 2.31 -9.56
C MET A 11 10.43 1.44 -10.58
N GLU A 12 11.25 0.50 -10.10
CA GLU A 12 11.99 -0.46 -10.96
C GLU A 12 11.06 -1.33 -11.80
N ARG A 13 9.89 -1.69 -11.26
CA ARG A 13 8.85 -2.45 -11.96
C ARG A 13 7.93 -1.60 -12.82
N ALA A 14 8.19 -0.28 -12.92
CA ALA A 14 7.37 0.68 -13.66
C ALA A 14 5.88 0.66 -13.25
N VAL A 15 5.58 0.37 -11.98
CA VAL A 15 4.21 0.44 -11.46
C VAL A 15 3.80 1.91 -11.43
N PRO A 16 2.68 2.30 -12.08
CA PRO A 16 2.26 3.69 -12.10
C PRO A 16 2.00 4.23 -10.69
N ALA A 17 2.56 5.42 -10.39
CA ALA A 17 2.41 6.05 -9.07
C ALA A 17 0.95 6.34 -8.67
N HIS A 18 0.03 6.36 -9.63
CA HIS A 18 -1.40 6.55 -9.38
C HIS A 18 -2.15 5.26 -9.03
N TYR A 19 -1.50 4.09 -9.03
CA TYR A 19 -2.09 2.82 -8.57
C TYR A 19 -1.87 2.56 -7.09
N TYR A 20 -1.03 3.35 -6.44
CA TYR A 20 -0.70 3.13 -5.04
C TYR A 20 -0.64 4.42 -4.23
N HIS A 21 -0.81 4.27 -2.91
CA HIS A 21 -0.72 5.36 -1.95
C HIS A 21 0.09 4.90 -0.73
N LEU A 22 1.31 5.44 -0.61
CA LEU A 22 2.25 5.16 0.50
C LEU A 22 2.31 6.30 1.53
N GLU A 23 1.63 7.42 1.26
CA GLU A 23 1.65 8.60 2.11
C GLU A 23 0.42 8.62 3.04
N GLU A 24 0.50 9.35 4.15
CA GLU A 24 -0.64 9.50 5.06
C GLU A 24 -1.69 10.50 4.55
N LYS A 25 -1.32 11.35 3.58
CA LYS A 25 -2.15 12.45 3.07
C LYS A 25 -2.22 12.40 1.55
N GLY A 26 -3.36 12.83 1.01
CA GLY A 26 -3.58 12.96 -0.42
C GLY A 26 -4.81 12.18 -0.88
N ASN A 27 -4.96 12.07 -2.20
CA ASN A 27 -6.04 11.30 -2.79
C ASN A 27 -5.67 9.81 -2.80
N ASP A 28 -6.45 9.01 -2.08
CA ASP A 28 -6.33 7.56 -1.99
C ASP A 28 -7.33 6.81 -2.88
N ASP A 29 -8.23 7.52 -3.58
CA ASP A 29 -9.26 6.91 -4.42
C ASP A 29 -8.67 6.13 -5.60
N GLN A 30 -9.19 4.92 -5.78
CA GLN A 30 -8.79 3.92 -6.79
C GLN A 30 -7.33 3.48 -6.67
N ARG A 31 -6.83 3.32 -5.43
CA ARG A 31 -5.43 2.95 -5.16
C ARG A 31 -5.32 1.83 -4.15
N VAL A 32 -4.24 1.06 -4.25
CA VAL A 32 -3.77 0.22 -3.16
C VAL A 32 -3.03 1.11 -2.15
N CYS A 33 -3.52 1.16 -0.93
CA CYS A 33 -2.99 2.00 0.13
C CYS A 33 -2.27 1.17 1.18
N LEU A 34 -1.20 1.73 1.74
CA LEU A 34 -0.54 1.25 2.94
C LEU A 34 -0.64 2.34 4.00
N LYS A 35 -1.30 2.03 5.12
CA LYS A 35 -1.61 2.97 6.20
C LYS A 35 -1.13 2.41 7.53
N GLN A 36 -0.60 3.24 8.42
CA GLN A 36 -0.32 2.86 9.80
C GLN A 36 -1.45 3.38 10.70
N LYS A 37 -2.03 2.50 11.51
CA LYS A 37 -3.08 2.88 12.47
C LYS A 37 -2.96 2.04 13.74
N GLU A 38 -2.91 2.70 14.89
CA GLU A 38 -2.89 2.04 16.21
C GLU A 38 -1.78 0.99 16.36
N GLY A 39 -0.59 1.27 15.79
CA GLY A 39 0.55 0.34 15.81
C GLY A 39 0.44 -0.85 14.87
N LYS A 40 -0.63 -0.94 14.06
CA LYS A 40 -0.80 -1.93 13.01
C LYS A 40 -0.58 -1.31 11.63
N TRP A 41 -0.28 -2.17 10.68
CA TRP A 41 -0.16 -1.82 9.28
C TRP A 41 -1.36 -2.35 8.51
N ILE A 42 -1.98 -1.48 7.71
CA ILE A 42 -3.20 -1.77 6.96
C ILE A 42 -2.89 -1.64 5.48
N VAL A 43 -3.15 -2.71 4.72
CA VAL A 43 -3.12 -2.69 3.25
C VAL A 43 -4.54 -2.87 2.74
N CYS A 44 -5.04 -1.91 1.97
CA CYS A 44 -6.39 -1.96 1.41
C CYS A 44 -6.44 -1.37 0.00
N TYR A 45 -7.48 -1.68 -0.76
CA TYR A 45 -7.83 -0.91 -1.94
C TYR A 45 -8.91 0.11 -1.56
N MET A 46 -8.73 1.37 -1.91
CA MET A 46 -9.69 2.42 -1.62
C MET A 46 -10.50 2.75 -2.87
N GLU A 47 -11.83 2.81 -2.74
CA GLU A 47 -12.72 3.28 -3.80
C GLU A 47 -13.90 4.04 -3.20
N ARG A 48 -14.06 5.30 -3.60
CA ARG A 48 -15.11 6.22 -3.15
C ARG A 48 -15.22 6.31 -1.61
N GLY A 49 -14.06 6.34 -0.94
CA GLY A 49 -13.95 6.39 0.52
C GLY A 49 -14.20 5.07 1.24
N VAL A 50 -14.43 3.98 0.51
CA VAL A 50 -14.64 2.64 1.07
C VAL A 50 -13.36 1.80 0.90
N ALA A 51 -12.97 1.09 1.95
CA ALA A 51 -11.82 0.18 1.92
C ALA A 51 -12.26 -1.25 1.57
N PHE A 52 -11.60 -1.83 0.57
CA PHE A 52 -11.75 -3.19 0.09
C PHE A 52 -10.48 -4.00 0.29
N ASP A 53 -10.58 -5.33 0.23
CA ASP A 53 -9.47 -6.27 0.38
C ASP A 53 -8.57 -5.95 1.59
N VAL A 54 -9.15 -5.60 2.73
CA VAL A 54 -8.38 -5.11 3.87
C VAL A 54 -7.52 -6.22 4.48
N ALA A 55 -6.21 -5.99 4.57
CA ALA A 55 -5.27 -6.81 5.34
C ALA A 55 -4.70 -5.98 6.50
N VAL A 56 -4.69 -6.56 7.70
CA VAL A 56 -4.14 -5.96 8.92
C VAL A 56 -2.94 -6.79 9.35
N LEU A 57 -1.80 -6.14 9.53
CA LEU A 57 -0.48 -6.76 9.66
C LEU A 57 0.27 -6.14 10.84
N GLU A 58 1.14 -6.94 11.46
CA GLU A 58 1.89 -6.55 12.65
C GLU A 58 3.13 -5.71 12.31
N THR A 59 3.74 -5.97 11.16
CA THR A 59 5.02 -5.36 10.80
C THR A 59 4.94 -4.60 9.48
N GLU A 60 5.79 -3.57 9.35
CA GLU A 60 5.94 -2.80 8.12
C GLU A 60 6.34 -3.72 6.96
N SER A 61 7.20 -4.70 7.25
CA SER A 61 7.71 -5.65 6.27
C SER A 61 6.62 -6.51 5.67
N ASP A 62 5.71 -7.04 6.50
CA ASP A 62 4.61 -7.86 5.99
C ASP A 62 3.66 -7.02 5.14
N ALA A 63 3.37 -5.79 5.56
CA ALA A 63 2.52 -4.86 4.81
C ALA A 63 3.11 -4.49 3.46
N CYS A 64 4.41 -4.22 3.40
CA CYS A 64 5.07 -3.91 2.15
C CYS A 64 5.09 -5.11 1.19
N HIS A 65 5.32 -6.33 1.69
CA HIS A 65 5.23 -7.55 0.87
C HIS A 65 3.80 -7.79 0.36
N GLU A 66 2.79 -7.61 1.20
CA GLU A 66 1.38 -7.79 0.82
C GLU A 66 0.96 -6.78 -0.24
N MET A 67 1.34 -5.52 -0.09
CA MET A 67 1.08 -4.48 -1.09
C MET A 67 1.77 -4.79 -2.42
N LEU A 68 3.04 -5.19 -2.39
CA LEU A 68 3.79 -5.57 -3.59
C LEU A 68 3.12 -6.74 -4.32
N ARG A 69 2.68 -7.75 -3.57
CA ARG A 69 1.95 -8.93 -4.11
C ARG A 69 0.67 -8.53 -4.83
N ARG A 70 -0.04 -7.49 -4.37
CA ARG A 70 -1.28 -7.00 -5.01
C ARG A 70 -1.00 -6.22 -6.29
N LEU A 71 0.07 -5.43 -6.31
CA LEU A 71 0.40 -4.54 -7.43
C LEU A 71 1.13 -5.25 -8.58
N LEU A 72 1.76 -6.39 -8.33
CA LEU A 72 2.51 -7.16 -9.33
C LEU A 72 1.78 -8.42 -9.82
N LYS A 73 0.48 -8.53 -9.57
CA LYS A 73 -0.34 -9.63 -10.09
C LYS A 73 -0.63 -9.50 -11.57
#